data_AF-N1WLZ3-F1
#
_entry.id   AF-N1WLZ3-F1
#
_cell.length_a   1.000
_cell.length_b   1.000
_cell.length_c   1.000
_cell.angle_alpha   90.00
_cell.angle_beta   90.00
_cell.angle_gamma   90.00
#
_symmetry.space_group_name_H-M   'P 1'
#
loop_
_entity.id
_entity.type
_entity.pdbx_description
1 polymer ?
#
loop_
_entity_poly.entity_id
_entity_poly.type
_entity_poly.pdbx_seq_one_letter_code
_entity_poly.pdbx_strand_id
1 'polypeptide(L)'
;MEVLNGSTDDLDTLNAAMEKEDYTTAENVRKAWEGKLNQSSDKLKGLSDFKGDSNFKNASVQAIETYKNIVSKDYKRLIELRSMGAKADQNEVNDILNRINQDFEKAATSLNVASEKFSKEYAQ
;
A
#
# COMPACT_ATOMS: atom_id res chain seq x y z
N MET A 1 3.46 -12.34 -2.67
CA MET A 1 3.01 -11.86 -1.35
C MET A 1 4.11 -11.19 -0.54
N GLU A 2 5.39 -11.52 -0.75
CA GLU A 2 6.53 -10.90 -0.05
C GLU A 2 6.53 -9.36 -0.05
N VAL A 3 6.18 -8.69 -1.16
CA VAL A 3 6.11 -7.21 -1.20
C VAL A 3 5.04 -6.63 -0.27
N LEU A 4 3.90 -7.29 -0.12
CA LEU A 4 2.82 -6.83 0.75
C LEU A 4 3.17 -7.12 2.22
N ASN A 5 3.86 -8.23 2.49
CA ASN A 5 4.40 -8.52 3.82
C ASN A 5 5.50 -7.52 4.20
N GLY A 6 6.40 -7.16 3.27
CA GLY A 6 7.43 -6.15 3.48
C GLY A 6 6.92 -4.70 3.49
N SER A 7 5.66 -4.48 3.13
CA SER A 7 5.04 -3.15 3.17
C SER A 7 4.79 -2.69 4.61
N THR A 8 4.70 -3.60 5.58
CA THR A 8 4.65 -3.25 7.01
C THR A 8 5.94 -2.56 7.46
N ASP A 9 7.12 -3.06 7.05
CA ASP A 9 8.40 -2.46 7.42
C ASP A 9 8.57 -1.06 6.79
N ASP A 10 8.16 -0.91 5.53
CA ASP A 10 8.17 0.39 4.83
C ASP A 10 7.20 1.39 5.49
N LEU A 11 6.01 0.93 5.87
CA LEU A 11 5.01 1.71 6.60
C LEU A 11 5.53 2.18 7.97
N ASP A 12 6.08 1.27 8.77
CA ASP A 12 6.62 1.55 10.09
C ASP A 12 7.77 2.56 10.01
N THR A 13 8.68 2.36 9.05
CA THR A 13 9.81 3.27 8.82
C THR A 13 9.33 4.66 8.39
N LEU A 14 8.34 4.74 7.49
CA LEU A 14 7.76 6.00 7.04
C LEU A 14 7.09 6.73 8.20
N ASN A 15 6.25 6.04 8.97
CA ASN A 15 5.53 6.63 10.10
C ASN A 15 6.52 7.11 11.18
N ALA A 16 7.57 6.33 11.49
CA ALA A 16 8.60 6.73 12.44
C ALA A 16 9.37 7.99 11.99
N ALA A 17 9.60 8.17 10.68
CA ALA A 17 10.19 9.40 10.14
C ALA A 17 9.22 10.58 10.26
N MET A 18 7.94 10.35 9.96
CA MET A 18 6.87 11.36 10.08
C MET A 18 6.65 11.83 11.52
N GLU A 19 6.75 10.95 12.51
CA GLU A 19 6.67 11.27 13.93
C GLU A 19 7.86 12.12 14.42
N LYS A 20 9.03 11.93 13.81
CA LYS A 20 10.24 12.73 14.09
C LYS A 20 10.30 14.04 13.30
N GLU A 21 9.25 14.34 12.53
CA GLU A 21 9.21 15.48 11.59
C GLU A 21 10.33 15.44 10.54
N ASP A 22 10.93 14.27 10.30
CA ASP A 22 11.94 14.06 9.26
C ASP A 22 11.27 13.76 7.92
N TYR A 23 10.67 14.82 7.35
CA TYR A 23 9.92 14.74 6.10
C TYR A 23 10.80 14.39 4.89
N THR A 24 12.10 14.64 4.97
CA THR A 24 13.05 14.24 3.92
C THR A 24 13.21 12.72 3.92
N THR A 25 13.45 12.12 5.09
CA THR A 25 13.52 10.67 5.22
C THR A 25 12.17 10.02 4.90
N ALA A 26 11.05 10.58 5.37
CA ALA A 26 9.72 10.07 5.06
C ALA A 26 9.45 10.02 3.54
N GLU A 27 9.80 11.08 2.80
CA GLU A 27 9.64 11.12 1.35
C GLU A 27 10.56 10.13 0.62
N ASN A 28 11.79 9.91 1.12
CA ASN A 28 12.70 8.92 0.56
C ASN A 28 12.18 7.49 0.75
N VAL A 29 11.69 7.16 1.95
CA VAL A 29 11.08 5.86 2.24
C VAL A 29 9.83 5.66 1.38
N ARG A 30 8.96 6.67 1.28
CA ARG A 30 7.77 6.64 0.42
C ARG A 30 8.12 6.32 -1.03
N LYS A 31 9.11 7.01 -1.62
CA LYS A 31 9.58 6.75 -3.00
C LYS A 31 10.16 5.35 -3.18
N ALA A 32 10.94 4.87 -2.22
CA ALA A 32 11.50 3.53 -2.26
C ALA A 32 10.39 2.46 -2.22
N TRP A 33 9.42 2.63 -1.33
CA TRP A 33 8.26 1.75 -1.23
C TRP A 33 7.41 1.76 -2.51
N GLU A 34 7.14 2.95 -3.07
CA GLU A 34 6.46 3.10 -4.36
C GLU A 34 7.19 2.32 -5.48
N GLY A 35 8.53 2.40 -5.52
CA GLY A 35 9.35 1.64 -6.45
C GLY A 35 9.17 0.12 -6.32
N LYS A 36 9.20 -0.41 -5.10
CA LYS A 36 8.97 -1.85 -4.82
C LYS A 36 7.57 -2.30 -5.26
N LEU A 37 6.55 -1.48 -5.00
CA LEU A 37 5.17 -1.76 -5.39
C LEU A 37 4.99 -1.75 -6.91
N ASN A 38 5.59 -0.79 -7.61
CA ASN A 38 5.59 -0.74 -9.07
C ASN A 38 6.21 -2.00 -9.69
N GLN A 39 7.42 -2.36 -9.26
CA GLN A 39 8.10 -3.57 -9.75
C GLN A 39 7.28 -4.83 -9.49
N SER A 40 6.60 -4.91 -8.34
CA SER A 40 5.78 -6.07 -7.99
C SER A 40 4.49 -6.14 -8.79
N SER A 41 3.85 -4.99 -9.06
CA SER A 41 2.67 -4.93 -9.94
C SER A 41 3.01 -5.42 -11.35
N ASP A 42 4.13 -4.97 -11.91
CA ASP A 42 4.56 -5.35 -13.25
C ASP A 42 4.87 -6.85 -13.35
N LYS A 43 5.61 -7.38 -12.36
CA LYS A 43 5.88 -8.83 -12.26
C LYS A 43 4.57 -9.62 -12.22
N LEU A 44 3.64 -9.23 -11.34
CA LEU A 44 2.39 -9.96 -11.14
C LEU A 44 1.48 -9.92 -12.38
N LYS A 45 1.41 -8.78 -13.08
CA LYS A 45 0.67 -8.66 -14.34
C LYS A 45 1.24 -9.56 -15.44
N GLY A 46 2.56 -9.75 -15.45
CA GLY A 46 3.25 -10.64 -16.40
C GLY A 46 3.11 -12.14 -16.11
N LEU A 47 2.64 -12.54 -14.94
CA LEU A 47 2.39 -13.96 -14.64
C LEU A 47 1.15 -14.47 -15.38
N SER A 48 1.18 -15.74 -15.77
CA SER A 48 -0.05 -16.45 -16.16
C SER A 48 -0.98 -16.63 -14.95
N ASP A 49 -2.24 -16.95 -15.22
CA ASP A 49 -3.21 -17.21 -14.17
C ASP A 49 -2.81 -18.43 -13.33
N PHE A 50 -3.02 -18.34 -12.02
CA PHE A 50 -2.62 -19.40 -11.10
C PHE A 50 -3.56 -20.60 -11.28
N LYS A 51 -3.02 -21.74 -11.75
CA LYS A 51 -3.83 -22.94 -12.06
C LYS A 51 -4.96 -22.66 -13.09
N GLY A 52 -4.81 -21.62 -13.91
CA GLY A 52 -5.85 -21.18 -14.85
C GLY A 52 -6.96 -20.32 -14.23
N ASP A 53 -6.89 -20.00 -12.93
CA ASP A 53 -7.81 -19.07 -12.26
C ASP A 53 -7.13 -17.71 -12.02
N SER A 54 -7.71 -16.67 -12.63
CA SER A 54 -7.25 -15.29 -12.52
C SER A 54 -7.68 -14.58 -11.22
N ASN A 55 -8.63 -15.12 -10.44
CA ASN A 55 -9.23 -14.45 -9.29
C ASN A 55 -8.18 -14.01 -8.26
N PHE A 56 -7.31 -14.93 -7.85
CA PHE A 56 -6.28 -14.63 -6.84
C PHE A 56 -5.23 -13.65 -7.37
N LYS A 57 -4.84 -13.80 -8.64
CA LYS A 57 -3.93 -12.87 -9.31
C LYS A 57 -4.54 -11.47 -9.38
N ASN A 58 -5.79 -11.35 -9.82
CA ASN A 58 -6.48 -10.07 -9.97
C ASN A 58 -6.66 -9.37 -8.62
N ALA A 59 -7.04 -10.10 -7.57
CA ALA A 59 -7.11 -9.56 -6.22
C ALA A 59 -5.74 -9.07 -5.72
N SER A 60 -4.67 -9.82 -6.01
CA SER A 60 -3.30 -9.42 -5.68
C SER A 60 -2.86 -8.16 -6.44
N VAL A 61 -3.20 -8.04 -7.74
CA VAL A 61 -2.92 -6.82 -8.53
C VAL A 61 -3.68 -5.64 -7.95
N GLN A 62 -4.97 -5.83 -7.64
CA GLN A 62 -5.79 -4.78 -7.06
C GLN A 62 -5.27 -4.30 -5.71
N ALA A 63 -4.83 -5.21 -4.83
CA ALA A 63 -4.22 -4.85 -3.55
C ALA A 63 -2.96 -4.01 -3.74
N ILE A 64 -2.07 -4.41 -4.65
CA ILE A 64 -0.84 -3.64 -4.96
C ILE A 64 -1.18 -2.27 -5.54
N GLU A 65 -2.15 -2.16 -6.46
CA GLU A 65 -2.57 -0.86 -7.00
C GLU A 65 -3.21 0.05 -5.94
N THR A 66 -3.94 -0.50 -4.96
CA THR A 66 -4.42 0.26 -3.80
C THR A 66 -3.25 0.79 -2.97
N TYR A 67 -2.27 -0.05 -2.64
CA TYR A 67 -1.06 0.37 -1.91
C TYR A 67 -0.30 1.45 -2.68
N LYS A 68 -0.18 1.31 -4.00
CA LYS A 68 0.44 2.35 -4.85
C LYS A 68 -0.30 3.68 -4.78
N ASN A 69 -1.63 3.67 -4.80
CA ASN A 69 -2.41 4.92 -4.68
C ASN A 69 -2.17 5.58 -3.32
N ILE A 70 -2.20 4.80 -2.23
CA ILE A 70 -1.91 5.29 -0.88
C ILE A 70 -0.52 5.94 -0.84
N VAL A 71 0.50 5.27 -1.38
CA VAL A 71 1.89 5.74 -1.31
C VAL A 71 2.16 6.93 -2.26
N SER A 72 1.62 6.92 -3.47
CA SER A 72 1.89 7.95 -4.48
C SER A 72 1.05 9.23 -4.30
N LYS A 73 -0.11 9.12 -3.64
CA LYS A 73 -1.04 10.24 -3.45
C LYS A 73 -1.18 10.62 -1.99
N ASP A 74 -1.67 9.70 -1.17
CA ASP A 74 -2.12 10.02 0.18
C ASP A 74 -0.94 10.30 1.13
N TYR A 75 0.04 9.40 1.18
CA TYR A 75 1.26 9.64 1.96
C TYR A 75 2.06 10.83 1.45
N LYS A 76 2.13 11.01 0.14
CA LYS A 76 2.80 12.18 -0.44
C LYS A 76 2.14 13.47 0.05
N ARG A 77 0.81 13.56 -0.04
CA ARG A 77 0.06 14.72 0.43
C ARG A 77 0.13 14.90 1.94
N LEU A 78 0.13 13.81 2.70
CA LEU A 78 0.27 13.84 4.16
C LEU A 78 1.64 14.40 4.58
N ILE A 79 2.72 13.99 3.91
CA ILE A 79 4.07 14.54 4.14
C ILE A 79 4.09 16.04 3.84
N GLU A 80 3.54 16.46 2.69
CA GLU A 80 3.43 17.88 2.31
C GLU A 80 2.69 18.67 3.38
N LEU A 81 1.51 18.22 3.81
CA LEU A 81 0.72 18.88 4.85
C LEU A 81 1.47 18.97 6.17
N ARG A 82 2.01 17.86 6.68
CA ARG A 82 2.72 17.88 7.97
C ARG A 82 3.96 18.79 7.92
N SER A 83 4.65 18.89 6.78
CA SER A 83 5.78 19.82 6.61
C SER A 83 5.41 21.30 6.71
N MET A 84 4.12 21.65 6.57
CA MET A 84 3.61 23.01 6.75
C MET A 84 3.42 23.39 8.23
N GLY A 85 3.52 22.43 9.17
CA GLY A 85 3.33 22.63 10.60
C GLY A 85 1.96 23.27 10.90
N ALA A 86 1.97 24.38 11.65
CA ALA A 86 0.75 25.09 12.05
C ALA A 86 -0.10 25.64 10.89
N LYS A 87 0.44 25.69 9.66
CA LYS A 87 -0.30 26.14 8.46
C LYS A 87 -1.07 25.02 7.76
N ALA A 88 -0.90 23.77 8.21
CA ALA A 88 -1.55 22.62 7.60
C ALA A 88 -3.06 22.61 7.90
N ASP A 89 -3.87 22.30 6.89
CA ASP A 89 -5.29 22.03 7.09
C ASP A 89 -5.47 20.70 7.84
N GLN A 90 -5.88 20.79 9.10
CA GLN A 90 -6.06 19.63 9.96
C GLN A 90 -7.23 18.75 9.55
N ASN A 91 -8.25 19.31 8.88
CA ASN A 91 -9.34 18.51 8.35
C ASN A 91 -8.85 17.65 7.19
N GLU A 92 -8.05 18.24 6.29
CA GLU A 92 -7.44 17.50 5.19
C GLU A 92 -6.50 16.38 5.69
N VAL A 93 -5.70 16.66 6.73
CA VAL A 93 -4.84 15.64 7.38
C VAL A 93 -5.69 14.47 7.89
N ASN A 94 -6.78 14.74 8.61
CA ASN A 94 -7.64 13.70 9.17
C ASN A 94 -8.33 12.88 8.08
N ASP A 95 -8.84 13.53 7.02
CA ASP A 95 -9.47 12.87 5.89
C ASP A 95 -8.50 11.94 5.15
N ILE A 96 -7.25 12.37 4.97
CA ILE A 96 -6.20 11.53 4.37
C ILE A 96 -5.90 10.32 5.26
N LEU A 97 -5.71 10.51 6.58
CA LEU A 97 -5.44 9.40 7.50
C LEU A 97 -6.59 8.37 7.51
N ASN A 98 -7.84 8.84 7.50
CA ASN A 98 -9.00 7.96 7.42
C ASN A 98 -9.03 7.17 6.11
N ARG A 99 -8.77 7.83 4.98
CA ARG A 99 -8.72 7.16 3.68
C ARG A 99 -7.60 6.12 3.61
N ILE A 100 -6.41 6.45 4.11
CA ILE A 100 -5.27 5.52 4.18
C ILE A 100 -5.67 4.23 4.94
N ASN A 101 -6.27 4.38 6.12
CA ASN A 101 -6.67 3.23 6.93
C ASN A 101 -7.74 2.37 6.23
N GLN A 102 -8.77 3.02 5.67
CA GLN A 102 -9.85 2.32 4.97
C GLN A 102 -9.35 1.58 3.72
N ASP A 103 -8.47 2.19 2.94
CA ASP A 103 -7.95 1.59 1.71
C ASP A 103 -7.00 0.42 2.02
N PHE A 104 -6.17 0.51 3.07
CA PHE A 104 -5.37 -0.63 3.54
C PHE A 104 -6.25 -1.80 4.01
N GLU A 105 -7.26 -1.53 4.85
CA GLU A 105 -8.16 -2.56 5.37
C GLU A 105 -8.93 -3.25 4.25
N LYS A 106 -9.46 -2.48 3.29
CA LYS A 106 -10.17 -3.00 2.13
C LYS A 106 -9.29 -3.87 1.25
N ALA A 107 -8.05 -3.44 0.99
CA ALA A 107 -7.09 -4.21 0.21
C ALA A 107 -6.71 -5.53 0.91
N ALA A 108 -6.42 -5.49 2.21
CA ALA A 108 -6.09 -6.67 3.00
C ALA A 108 -7.26 -7.68 3.03
N THR A 109 -8.48 -7.19 3.30
CA THR A 109 -9.69 -8.02 3.35
C THR A 109 -9.94 -8.71 2.00
N SER A 110 -9.89 -7.94 0.90
CA SER A 110 -10.15 -8.48 -0.44
C SER A 110 -9.13 -9.53 -0.84
N LEU A 111 -7.85 -9.30 -0.52
CA LEU A 111 -6.79 -10.26 -0.80
C LEU A 111 -6.92 -11.53 0.03
N ASN A 112 -7.23 -11.41 1.33
CA ASN A 112 -7.42 -12.55 2.22
C ASN A 112 -8.56 -13.45 1.74
N VAL A 113 -9.71 -12.86 1.37
CA VAL A 113 -10.85 -13.60 0.82
C VAL A 113 -10.45 -14.36 -0.45
N ALA A 114 -9.73 -13.71 -1.38
CA ALA A 114 -9.28 -14.37 -2.60
C ALA A 114 -8.25 -15.48 -2.32
N SER A 115 -7.35 -15.27 -1.37
CA SER A 115 -6.34 -16.25 -0.93
C SER A 115 -6.97 -17.48 -0.30
N GLU A 116 -7.95 -17.28 0.59
CA GLU A 116 -8.68 -18.37 1.23
C GLU A 116 -9.48 -19.19 0.22
N LYS A 117 -10.17 -18.52 -0.71
CA LYS A 117 -10.92 -19.19 -1.78
C LYS A 117 -9.99 -20.03 -2.65
N PHE A 118 -8.90 -19.45 -3.14
CA PHE A 118 -7.92 -20.14 -3.95
C PHE A 118 -7.32 -21.35 -3.20
N SER A 119 -6.96 -21.17 -1.93
CA SER A 119 -6.43 -22.27 -1.12
C SER A 119 -7.44 -23.41 -0.98
N LYS A 120 -8.73 -23.11 -0.73
CA LYS A 120 -9.78 -24.13 -0.64
C LYS A 120 -10.00 -24.89 -1.96
N GLU A 121 -9.91 -24.19 -3.09
CA GLU A 121 -10.14 -24.77 -4.42
C GLU A 121 -8.96 -25.62 -4.93
N TYR A 122 -7.73 -25.30 -4.53
CA TYR A 122 -6.50 -25.92 -5.06
C TYR A 122 -5.63 -26.62 -4.00
N ALA A 123 -6.13 -26.87 -2.79
CA ALA A 123 -5.43 -27.61 -1.72
C ALA A 123 -5.37 -29.14 -1.94
N GLN A 124 -5.60 -29.63 -3.16
CA GLN A 124 -5.51 -31.06 -3.53
C GLN A 124 -4.22 -31.38 -4.27
#